data_AF-A0AA38ZYR0-F1
#
_entry.id   AF-A0AA38ZYR0-F1
#
_cell.length_a   1.000
_cell.length_b   1.000
_cell.length_c   1.000
_cell.angle_alpha   90.00
_cell.angle_beta   90.00
_cell.angle_gamma   90.00
#
_symmetry.space_group_name_H-M   'P 1'
#
loop_
_entity.id
_entity.type
_entity.pdbx_description
1 polymer ?
#
loop_
_entity_poly.entity_id
_entity_poly.type
_entity_poly.pdbx_seq_one_letter_code
_entity_poly.pdbx_strand_id
1 'polypeptide(L)'
;MAQKRKVEVTTDIDDESDRVLYSVFRSAAGGLSHLYSQALNHHKVAFEAGQRHALEKLNEWMTVKHQEGMLVTTADISAYLQNELNSVSLPSNPLHGRQNEADLSFSTSLMQSQDRDENAFCSLSSEMEIEESPH
;
A
#
# COMPACT_ATOMS: atom_id res chain seq x y z
N MET A 1 -33.81 56.89 25.43
CA MET A 1 -33.41 55.63 26.07
C MET A 1 -33.83 54.48 25.15
N ALA A 2 -32.97 54.10 24.20
CA ALA A 2 -33.25 52.98 23.30
C ALA A 2 -32.73 51.70 23.94
N GLN A 3 -33.60 50.71 24.07
CA GLN A 3 -33.25 49.38 24.55
C GLN A 3 -33.29 48.40 23.36
N LYS A 4 -32.53 47.29 23.49
CA LYS A 4 -32.42 46.10 22.61
C LYS A 4 -31.19 46.17 21.67
N ARG A 5 -30.33 45.16 21.54
CA ARG A 5 -30.38 43.73 21.87
C ARG A 5 -28.93 43.20 21.86
N LYS A 6 -28.49 42.47 22.89
CA LYS A 6 -27.29 41.62 22.84
C LYS A 6 -27.57 40.54 21.78
N VAL A 7 -26.84 40.54 20.66
CA VAL A 7 -26.80 39.40 19.74
C VAL A 7 -25.68 38.50 20.25
N GLU A 8 -26.05 37.55 21.10
CA GLU A 8 -25.24 36.38 21.47
C GLU A 8 -25.86 35.18 20.74
N VAL A 9 -25.74 35.10 19.41
CA VAL A 9 -26.04 33.89 18.63
C VAL A 9 -25.26 33.97 17.33
N THR A 10 -24.00 33.53 17.32
CA THR A 10 -23.30 33.09 16.08
C THR A 10 -22.08 32.19 16.34
N THR A 11 -21.53 32.13 17.56
CA THR A 11 -20.31 31.34 17.83
C THR A 11 -20.54 29.83 17.90
N ASP A 12 -21.68 29.38 18.41
CA ASP A 12 -21.93 27.93 18.60
C ASP A 12 -22.30 27.17 17.31
N ILE A 13 -22.72 27.86 16.24
CA ILE A 13 -23.12 27.23 14.97
C ILE A 13 -21.89 26.98 14.06
N ASP A 14 -20.89 27.85 14.10
CA ASP A 14 -19.62 27.64 13.38
C ASP A 14 -18.84 26.46 13.98
N ASP A 15 -18.75 26.38 15.31
CA ASP A 15 -18.00 25.34 16.01
C ASP A 15 -18.51 23.91 15.74
N GLU A 16 -19.83 23.70 15.65
CA GLU A 16 -20.39 22.36 15.36
C GLU A 16 -20.15 21.96 13.90
N SER A 17 -20.28 22.92 12.97
CA SER A 17 -19.99 22.66 11.55
C SER A 17 -18.52 22.33 11.31
N ASP A 18 -17.61 23.02 12.00
CA ASP A 18 -16.17 22.79 11.94
C ASP A 18 -15.79 21.45 12.58
N ARG A 19 -16.45 21.05 13.68
CA ARG A 19 -16.27 19.72 14.30
C ARG A 19 -16.66 18.60 13.33
N VAL A 20 -17.80 18.73 12.67
CA VAL A 20 -18.25 17.75 11.66
C VAL A 20 -17.28 17.71 10.49
N LEU A 21 -16.86 18.85 9.94
CA LEU A 21 -15.88 18.93 8.85
C LEU A 21 -14.54 18.30 9.23
N TYR A 22 -14.03 18.58 10.43
CA TYR A 22 -12.80 17.99 10.95
C TYR A 22 -12.93 16.47 11.08
N SER A 23 -14.07 15.97 11.59
CA SER A 23 -14.31 14.52 11.74
C SER A 23 -14.33 13.80 10.38
N VAL A 24 -14.98 14.38 9.37
CA VAL A 24 -15.04 13.84 8.01
C VAL A 24 -13.67 13.88 7.35
N PHE A 25 -12.95 15.01 7.48
CA PHE A 25 -11.58 15.13 6.98
C PHE A 25 -10.65 14.10 7.61
N ARG A 26 -10.69 13.95 8.94
CA ARG A 26 -9.87 12.98 9.67
C ARG A 26 -10.23 11.55 9.27
N SER A 27 -11.51 11.24 9.13
CA SER A 27 -11.96 9.92 8.68
C SER A 27 -11.53 9.63 7.25
N ALA A 28 -11.62 10.61 6.34
CA ALA A 28 -11.14 10.48 4.98
C ALA A 28 -9.61 10.30 4.93
N ALA A 29 -8.86 11.08 5.70
CA ALA A 29 -7.41 10.94 5.84
C ALA A 29 -7.03 9.58 6.41
N GLY A 30 -7.75 9.07 7.41
CA GLY A 30 -7.57 7.71 7.93
C GLY A 30 -7.84 6.64 6.88
N GLY A 31 -8.89 6.81 6.07
CA GLY A 31 -9.18 5.95 4.93
C GLY A 31 -8.08 5.95 3.88
N LEU A 32 -7.49 7.12 3.59
CA LEU A 32 -6.33 7.24 2.68
C LEU A 32 -5.09 6.54 3.25
N SER A 33 -4.79 6.74 4.54
CA SER A 33 -3.68 6.04 5.21
C SER A 33 -3.88 4.53 5.17
N HIS A 34 -5.09 4.05 5.45
CA HIS A 34 -5.41 2.63 5.41
C HIS A 34 -5.26 2.05 3.99
N LEU A 35 -5.81 2.73 2.98
CA LEU A 35 -5.67 2.32 1.59
C LEU A 35 -4.21 2.28 1.14
N TYR A 36 -3.40 3.24 1.59
CA TYR A 36 -1.98 3.27 1.29
C TYR A 36 -1.25 2.07 1.91
N SER A 37 -1.43 1.82 3.21
CA SER A 37 -0.85 0.65 3.88
C SER A 37 -1.29 -0.66 3.23
N GLN A 38 -2.57 -0.76 2.85
CA GLN A 38 -3.07 -1.92 2.11
C GLN A 38 -2.38 -2.04 0.74
N ALA A 39 -2.31 -0.98 -0.05
CA ALA A 39 -1.65 -0.98 -1.35
C ALA A 39 -0.17 -1.39 -1.24
N LEU A 40 0.54 -0.92 -0.22
CA LEU A 40 1.92 -1.30 0.05
C LEU A 40 2.06 -2.79 0.38
N ASN A 41 1.17 -3.32 1.23
CA ASN A 41 1.19 -4.75 1.54
C ASN A 41 0.91 -5.60 0.29
N HIS A 42 -0.07 -5.21 -0.53
CA HIS A 42 -0.37 -5.88 -1.78
C HIS A 42 0.81 -5.81 -2.77
N HIS A 43 1.56 -4.71 -2.81
CA HIS A 43 2.77 -4.59 -3.63
C HIS A 43 3.85 -5.58 -3.19
N LYS A 44 4.09 -5.72 -1.88
CA LYS A 44 5.02 -6.72 -1.34
C LYS A 44 4.63 -8.14 -1.77
N VAL A 45 3.37 -8.51 -1.58
CA VAL A 45 2.84 -9.82 -1.95
C VAL A 45 2.95 -10.05 -3.47
N ALA A 46 2.59 -9.06 -4.28
CA ALA A 46 2.70 -9.16 -5.73
C ALA A 46 4.16 -9.32 -6.20
N PHE A 47 5.10 -8.62 -5.58
CA PHE A 47 6.52 -8.74 -5.88
C PHE A 47 7.07 -10.13 -5.51
N GLU A 48 6.72 -10.65 -4.34
CA GLU A 48 7.09 -12.01 -3.92
C GLU A 48 6.49 -13.07 -4.85
N ALA A 49 5.22 -12.94 -5.22
CA ALA A 49 4.56 -13.81 -6.17
C ALA A 49 5.21 -13.76 -7.56
N GLY A 50 5.62 -12.57 -8.02
CA GLY A 50 6.33 -12.37 -9.28
C GLY A 50 7.69 -13.07 -9.31
N GLN A 51 8.48 -12.97 -8.24
CA GLN A 51 9.76 -13.68 -8.11
C GLN A 51 9.57 -15.20 -8.14
N ARG A 52 8.60 -15.70 -7.37
CA ARG A 52 8.27 -17.12 -7.34
C ARG A 52 7.83 -17.62 -8.72
N HIS A 53 6.95 -16.88 -9.38
CA HIS A 53 6.46 -17.21 -10.70
C HIS A 53 7.58 -17.25 -11.76
N ALA A 54 8.51 -16.29 -11.72
CA ALA A 54 9.66 -16.27 -12.63
C ALA A 54 10.55 -17.52 -12.46
N LEU A 55 10.80 -17.94 -11.21
CA LEU A 55 11.56 -19.16 -10.93
C LEU A 55 10.82 -20.42 -11.38
N GLU A 56 9.50 -20.48 -11.19
CA GLU A 56 8.67 -21.59 -11.66
C GLU A 56 8.73 -21.72 -13.18
N LYS A 57 8.56 -20.61 -13.92
CA LYS A 57 8.68 -20.61 -15.40
C LYS A 57 10.06 -21.06 -15.86
N LEU A 58 11.13 -20.62 -15.20
CA LEU A 58 12.49 -21.03 -15.56
C LEU A 58 12.69 -22.54 -15.32
N ASN A 59 12.19 -23.06 -14.19
CA ASN A 59 12.26 -24.49 -13.87
C ASN A 59 11.48 -25.34 -14.87
N GLU A 60 10.27 -24.92 -15.22
CA GLU A 60 9.44 -25.57 -16.25
C GLU A 60 10.16 -25.59 -17.59
N TRP A 61 10.67 -24.45 -18.05
CA TRP A 61 11.44 -24.36 -19.30
C TRP A 61 12.65 -25.29 -19.29
N MET A 62 13.45 -25.30 -18.21
CA MET A 62 14.59 -26.21 -18.10
C MET A 62 14.15 -27.67 -18.14
N THR A 63 13.08 -28.02 -17.45
CA THR A 63 12.56 -29.39 -17.42
C THR A 63 12.16 -29.87 -18.82
N VAL A 64 11.46 -29.01 -19.59
CA VAL A 64 11.12 -29.29 -20.98
C VAL A 64 12.39 -29.50 -21.83
N LYS A 65 13.39 -28.63 -21.69
CA LYS A 65 14.66 -28.74 -22.45
C LYS A 65 15.42 -30.03 -22.14
N HIS A 66 15.43 -30.46 -20.88
CA HIS A 66 16.05 -31.73 -20.48
C HIS A 66 15.28 -32.94 -21.03
N GLN A 67 13.95 -32.90 -21.06
CA GLN A 67 13.13 -33.96 -21.68
C GLN A 67 13.36 -34.06 -23.19
N GLU A 68 13.65 -32.94 -23.86
CA GLU A 68 14.07 -32.90 -25.27
C GLU A 68 15.49 -33.45 -25.50
N GLY A 69 16.20 -33.89 -24.44
CA GLY A 69 17.57 -34.40 -24.53
C GLY A 69 18.63 -33.31 -24.68
N MET A 70 18.26 -32.04 -24.54
CA MET A 70 19.21 -30.94 -24.58
C MET A 70 19.85 -30.72 -23.22
N LEU A 71 21.18 -30.58 -23.22
CA LEU A 71 21.93 -30.11 -22.07
C LEU A 71 21.80 -28.59 -22.02
N VAL A 72 21.10 -28.08 -21.01
CA VAL A 72 20.93 -26.64 -20.80
C VAL A 72 22.26 -26.04 -20.33
N THR A 73 22.85 -25.16 -21.14
CA THR A 73 24.07 -24.43 -20.76
C THR A 73 23.73 -23.08 -20.12
N THR A 74 24.71 -22.47 -19.45
CA THR A 74 24.57 -21.11 -18.89
C THR A 74 24.23 -20.06 -19.96
N ALA A 75 24.72 -20.25 -21.20
CA ALA A 75 24.41 -19.36 -22.31
C ALA A 75 22.93 -19.45 -22.70
N ASP A 76 22.35 -20.66 -22.72
CA ASP A 76 20.94 -20.88 -23.05
C ASP A 76 20.02 -20.26 -21.99
N ILE A 77 20.37 -20.40 -20.70
CA ILE A 77 19.64 -19.77 -19.59
C ILE A 77 19.65 -18.25 -19.73
N SER A 78 20.83 -17.66 -20.00
CA SER A 78 20.97 -16.22 -20.20
C SER A 78 20.15 -15.73 -21.41
N ALA A 79 20.20 -16.46 -22.53
CA ALA A 79 19.43 -16.14 -23.72
C ALA A 79 17.91 -16.22 -23.46
N TYR A 80 17.45 -17.25 -22.74
CA TYR A 80 16.05 -17.40 -22.35
C TYR A 80 15.58 -16.24 -21.47
N LEU A 81 16.33 -15.89 -20.42
CA LEU A 81 15.99 -14.78 -19.53
C LEU A 81 15.96 -13.44 -20.27
N GLN A 82 16.93 -13.19 -21.16
CA GLN A 82 16.94 -11.98 -21.99
C GLN A 82 15.72 -11.91 -22.91
N ASN A 83 15.34 -13.04 -23.53
CA ASN A 83 14.15 -13.12 -24.37
C ASN A 83 12.86 -12.84 -23.57
N GLU A 84 12.69 -13.46 -22.40
CA GLU A 84 11.53 -13.23 -21.54
C GLU A 84 11.46 -11.76 -21.09
N LEU A 85 12.58 -11.16 -20.66
CA LEU A 85 12.64 -9.74 -20.28
C LEU A 85 12.30 -8.79 -21.44
N ASN A 86 12.75 -9.12 -22.65
CA ASN A 86 12.43 -8.34 -23.85
C ASN A 86 10.95 -8.51 -24.25
N SER A 87 10.36 -9.67 -24.03
CA SER A 87 8.93 -9.92 -24.31
C SER A 87 7.99 -9.15 -23.39
N VAL A 88 8.40 -8.88 -22.15
CA VAL A 88 7.66 -8.06 -21.18
C VAL A 88 7.60 -6.58 -21.60
N SER A 89 8.47 -6.13 -22.52
CA SER A 89 8.51 -4.75 -22.99
C SER A 89 7.39 -4.34 -23.97
N LEU A 90 6.52 -5.28 -24.37
CA LEU A 90 5.35 -5.01 -25.21
C LEU A 90 4.08 -4.94 -24.35
N PRO A 91 3.58 -3.74 -24.01
CA PRO A 91 2.35 -3.60 -23.26
C PRO A 91 1.16 -3.90 -24.18
N SER A 92 0.67 -5.13 -24.15
CA SER A 92 -0.67 -5.47 -24.65
C SER A 92 -1.74 -5.36 -23.56
N ASN A 93 -1.50 -4.58 -22.50
CA ASN A 93 -2.54 -4.07 -21.62
C ASN A 93 -2.05 -2.83 -20.83
N PRO A 94 -2.65 -1.64 -21.01
CA PRO A 94 -2.38 -0.48 -20.19
C PRO A 94 -3.39 -0.43 -19.04
N LEU A 95 -3.11 -1.09 -17.92
CA LEU A 95 -3.65 -0.70 -16.62
C LEU A 95 -2.88 -1.41 -15.51
N HIS A 96 -1.85 -0.75 -14.96
CA HIS A 96 -1.58 -0.59 -13.52
C HIS A 96 -0.08 -0.33 -13.25
N GLY A 97 0.18 0.81 -12.63
CA GLY A 97 1.24 0.91 -11.61
C GLY A 97 2.65 1.22 -12.08
N ARG A 98 2.86 2.14 -13.04
CA ARG A 98 4.19 2.73 -13.24
C ARG A 98 4.26 4.10 -12.58
N GLN A 99 4.73 4.16 -11.34
CA GLN A 99 5.26 5.39 -10.72
C GLN A 99 6.29 5.05 -9.63
N ASN A 100 7.54 5.43 -9.91
CA ASN A 100 8.58 5.88 -8.96
C ASN A 100 9.52 4.85 -8.30
N GLU A 101 10.37 4.18 -9.09
CA GLU A 101 11.44 3.28 -8.59
C GLU A 101 12.44 3.92 -7.60
N ALA A 102 12.57 5.25 -7.57
CA ALA A 102 13.50 5.95 -6.66
C ALA A 102 12.96 6.13 -5.23
N ASP A 103 11.64 6.07 -5.02
CA ASP A 103 11.00 6.24 -3.71
C ASP A 103 10.83 4.90 -2.95
N LEU A 104 10.89 3.78 -3.70
CA LEU A 104 10.68 2.43 -3.18
C LEU A 104 11.87 1.89 -2.35
N SER A 105 13.10 2.26 -2.68
CA SER A 105 14.30 1.80 -1.94
C SER A 105 14.40 2.43 -0.54
N PHE A 106 13.95 3.69 -0.40
CA PHE A 106 13.87 4.35 0.91
C PHE A 106 12.74 3.75 1.76
N SER A 107 11.65 3.33 1.12
CA SER A 107 10.46 2.79 1.78
C SER A 107 10.65 1.37 2.34
N THR A 108 11.40 0.48 1.67
CA THR A 108 11.76 -0.84 2.24
C THR A 108 12.65 -0.73 3.48
N SER A 109 13.54 0.26 3.51
CA SER A 109 14.39 0.54 4.67
C SER A 109 13.58 1.11 5.85
N LEU A 110 12.61 2.00 5.58
CA LEU A 110 11.75 2.58 6.62
C LEU A 110 10.81 1.53 7.24
N MET A 111 10.26 0.62 6.43
CA MET A 111 9.33 -0.43 6.89
C MET A 111 10.01 -1.44 7.84
N GLN A 112 11.29 -1.79 7.62
CA GLN A 112 12.06 -2.63 8.55
C GLN A 112 12.30 -1.95 9.92
N SER A 113 12.31 -0.63 9.97
CA SER A 113 12.45 0.12 11.21
C SER A 113 11.10 0.30 11.93
N GLN A 114 9.98 0.28 11.20
CA GLN A 114 8.64 0.63 11.68
C GLN A 114 7.84 -0.56 12.21
N ASP A 115 8.16 -1.80 11.82
CA ASP A 115 7.63 -3.05 12.42
C ASP A 115 7.86 -3.11 13.95
N ARG A 116 8.83 -2.36 14.48
CA ARG A 116 9.01 -2.22 15.95
C ARG A 116 8.06 -1.22 16.61
N ASP A 117 7.57 -0.22 15.88
CA ASP A 117 6.79 0.89 16.44
C ASP A 117 5.28 0.78 16.13
N GLU A 118 4.87 0.09 15.06
CA GLU A 118 3.43 -0.10 14.75
C GLU A 118 2.68 -0.96 15.76
N ASN A 119 3.38 -1.86 16.47
CA ASN A 119 2.80 -2.62 17.58
C ASN A 119 2.36 -1.72 18.76
N ALA A 120 2.91 -0.50 18.86
CA ALA A 120 2.51 0.48 19.85
C ALA A 120 1.30 1.33 19.40
N PHE A 121 1.13 1.59 18.10
CA PHE A 121 0.05 2.44 17.60
C PHE A 121 -1.30 1.70 17.50
N CYS A 122 -1.27 0.40 17.17
CA CYS A 122 -2.45 -0.46 17.27
C CYS A 122 -2.92 -0.63 18.74
N SER A 123 -1.99 -0.62 19.70
CA SER A 123 -2.33 -0.67 21.14
C SER A 123 -3.06 0.61 21.60
N LEU A 124 -2.65 1.80 21.12
CA LEU A 124 -3.27 3.08 21.47
C LEU A 124 -4.66 3.31 20.87
N SER A 125 -5.02 2.62 19.79
CA SER A 125 -6.39 2.67 19.24
C SER A 125 -7.35 1.77 20.01
N SER A 126 -6.85 0.79 20.76
CA SER A 126 -7.67 -0.10 21.60
C SER A 126 -8.01 0.50 22.97
N GLU A 127 -7.32 1.55 23.41
CA GLU A 127 -7.54 2.21 24.72
C GLU A 127 -8.54 3.38 24.68
N MET A 128 -9.30 3.53 23.59
CA MET A 128 -10.40 4.50 23.51
C MET A 128 -11.75 3.79 23.24
N GLU A 129 -11.96 2.63 23.86
CA GLU A 129 -13.32 2.16 24.14
C GLU A 129 -13.85 3.00 25.32
N ILE A 130 -14.79 3.88 24.99
CA ILE A 130 -15.51 4.75 25.91
C ILE A 130 -16.16 3.86 26.98
N GLU A 131 -15.70 4.02 28.21
CA GLU A 131 -16.34 3.48 29.42
C GLU A 131 -17.71 4.17 29.56
N GLU A 132 -18.73 3.56 28.96
CA GLU A 132 -20.13 3.92 29.13
C GLU A 132 -20.66 3.14 30.34
N SER A 133 -20.84 3.81 31.47
CA SER A 133 -21.73 3.33 32.54
C SER A 133 -22.13 4.40 33.54
N PRO A 134 -23.30 4.24 34.18
CA PRO A 134 -24.25 5.34 34.36
C PRO A 134 -24.39 5.76 35.83
N HIS A 135 -24.80 7.00 36.05
CA HIS A 135 -25.76 7.35 37.11
C HIS A 135 -26.39 8.72 36.88
#